data_AF-A0A0J8QWS3-F1
#
_entry.id   AF-A0A0J8QWS3-F1
#
_cell.length_a   1.000
_cell.length_b   1.000
_cell.length_c   1.000
_cell.angle_alpha   90.00
_cell.angle_beta   90.00
_cell.angle_gamma   90.00
#
_symmetry.space_group_name_H-M   'P 1'
#
loop_
_entity.id
_entity.type
_entity.pdbx_description
1 polymer ?
#
loop_
_entity_poly.entity_id
_entity_poly.type
_entity_poly.pdbx_seq_one_letter_code
_entity_poly.pdbx_strand_id
1 'polypeptide(L)'
;MIFYACINVGCLAMLATPFLERDVGFWSAYLMCTIVFFIGTLVLILGRKRYIVKPPHGTIITDAFKAIWMMIKARNMDAPKPSYQADLANGGTNVTWDDHFIEEVKRALVACKVFTFFPIFWVIYGQFSSNFVSQAGQMAGHGIPNNLMQNFDPISIIIAIPLLDRVVYPFLRKRHIEFQPITRITVGFLVASLAMMYAAIVQHMIYSAPPCYEYPLCELSKIDGVKQGNDVHIAIQAPAYIFIGLAEVFLSVTGLEYAYMKAPERLKSFVSGLFLLTNAFGSAIGLALTPVAYDPVIIWMFVGLCGASVTTAGIFWYLFHGLNKQEDKMNSLDKNYTGEDSS
;
A
#
# COMPACT_ATOMS: atom_id res chain seq x y z
N MET A 1 9.12 11.16 3.41
CA MET A 1 8.99 11.73 2.05
C MET A 1 10.22 11.49 1.17
N ILE A 2 11.44 11.98 1.51
CA ILE A 2 12.64 11.81 0.63
C ILE A 2 12.90 10.33 0.29
N PHE A 3 12.85 9.44 1.28
CA PHE A 3 12.99 8.00 1.07
C PHE A 3 12.00 7.44 0.02
N TYR A 4 10.72 7.82 0.12
CA TYR A 4 9.68 7.37 -0.81
C TYR A 4 9.84 7.96 -2.22
N ALA A 5 10.28 9.21 -2.30
CA ALA A 5 10.61 9.86 -3.58
C ALA A 5 11.79 9.15 -4.27
N CYS A 6 12.84 8.78 -3.53
CA CYS A 6 13.96 8.00 -4.07
C CYS A 6 13.53 6.62 -4.59
N ILE A 7 12.62 5.93 -3.91
CA ILE A 7 12.05 4.66 -4.39
C ILE A 7 11.36 4.86 -5.75
N ASN A 8 10.49 5.87 -5.86
CA ASN A 8 9.74 6.13 -7.10
C ASN A 8 10.63 6.59 -8.26
N VAL A 9 11.70 7.36 -7.98
CA VAL A 9 12.73 7.66 -8.99
C VAL A 9 13.42 6.38 -9.46
N GLY A 10 13.72 5.45 -8.55
CA GLY A 10 14.24 4.13 -8.92
C GLY A 10 13.28 3.33 -9.80
N CYS A 11 11.96 3.39 -9.53
CA CYS A 11 10.93 2.75 -10.34
C CYS A 11 10.91 3.25 -11.80
N LEU A 12 11.40 4.46 -12.10
CA LEU A 12 11.52 4.95 -13.48
C LEU A 12 12.51 4.14 -14.33
N ALA A 13 13.36 3.30 -13.73
CA ALA A 13 14.13 2.30 -14.46
C ALA A 13 13.23 1.36 -15.29
N MET A 14 11.95 1.21 -14.90
CA MET A 14 10.92 0.48 -15.67
C MET A 14 10.56 1.14 -17.00
N LEU A 15 11.06 2.34 -17.31
CA LEU A 15 10.99 2.91 -18.66
C LEU A 15 11.94 2.19 -19.61
N ALA A 16 13.14 1.80 -19.15
CA ALA A 16 14.15 1.16 -19.99
C ALA A 16 13.84 -0.32 -20.23
N THR A 17 13.28 -1.02 -19.23
CA THR A 17 13.07 -2.47 -19.28
C THR A 17 12.23 -2.96 -20.48
N PRO A 18 11.07 -2.35 -20.82
CA PRO A 18 10.26 -2.79 -21.95
C PRO A 18 10.94 -2.57 -23.31
N PHE A 19 11.75 -1.51 -23.45
CA PHE A 19 12.51 -1.28 -24.68
C PHE A 19 13.68 -2.26 -24.81
N LEU A 20 14.36 -2.55 -23.71
CA LEU A 20 15.40 -3.60 -23.67
C LEU A 20 14.82 -4.98 -24.01
N GLU A 21 13.66 -5.32 -23.47
CA GLU A 21 12.93 -6.55 -23.80
C GLU A 21 12.57 -6.62 -25.28
N ARG A 22 11.99 -5.54 -25.84
CA ARG A 22 11.54 -5.49 -27.23
C ARG A 22 12.70 -5.50 -28.24
N ASP A 23 13.76 -4.75 -27.98
CA ASP A 23 14.82 -4.47 -28.97
C ASP A 23 16.02 -5.42 -28.84
N VAL A 24 16.28 -6.01 -27.65
CA VAL A 24 17.42 -6.91 -27.40
C VAL A 24 16.97 -8.30 -26.91
N GLY A 25 15.94 -8.35 -26.08
CA GLY A 25 15.39 -9.56 -25.49
C GLY A 25 15.44 -9.60 -23.96
N PHE A 26 14.66 -10.50 -23.37
CA PHE A 26 14.43 -10.59 -21.92
C PHE A 26 15.70 -10.67 -21.05
N TRP A 27 16.78 -11.29 -21.53
CA TRP A 27 18.02 -11.42 -20.74
C TRP A 27 18.62 -10.05 -20.36
N SER A 28 18.48 -9.05 -21.24
CA SER A 28 19.04 -7.71 -21.03
C SER A 28 18.31 -6.95 -19.90
N ALA A 29 16.99 -7.13 -19.80
CA ALA A 29 16.16 -6.64 -18.70
C ALA A 29 16.59 -7.24 -17.35
N TYR A 30 16.80 -8.56 -17.29
CA TYR A 30 17.27 -9.22 -16.06
C TYR A 30 18.69 -8.79 -15.66
N LEU A 31 19.58 -8.58 -16.64
CA LEU A 31 20.93 -8.10 -16.39
C LEU A 31 20.92 -6.69 -15.78
N MET A 32 20.10 -5.78 -16.30
CA MET A 32 19.94 -4.43 -15.76
C MET A 32 19.57 -4.47 -14.27
N CYS A 33 18.55 -5.25 -13.91
CA CYS A 33 18.15 -5.43 -12.52
C CYS A 33 19.29 -5.99 -11.66
N THR A 34 20.03 -6.98 -12.17
CA THR A 34 21.17 -7.60 -11.47
C THR A 34 22.27 -6.58 -11.19
N ILE A 35 22.60 -5.72 -12.16
CA ILE A 35 23.60 -4.66 -12.01
C ILE A 35 23.18 -3.69 -10.90
N VAL A 36 21.90 -3.26 -10.89
CA VAL A 36 21.39 -2.34 -9.86
C VAL A 36 21.46 -2.97 -8.46
N PHE A 37 21.08 -4.24 -8.31
CA PHE A 37 21.21 -4.96 -7.03
C PHE A 37 22.67 -5.09 -6.58
N PHE A 38 23.59 -5.34 -7.52
CA PHE A 38 25.01 -5.42 -7.22
C PHE A 38 25.56 -4.08 -6.74
N ILE A 39 25.21 -2.99 -7.41
CA ILE A 39 25.57 -1.62 -6.99
C ILE A 39 25.01 -1.32 -5.59
N GLY A 40 23.72 -1.60 -5.35
CA GLY A 40 23.11 -1.39 -4.03
C GLY A 40 23.79 -2.19 -2.92
N THR A 41 24.13 -3.45 -3.19
CA THR A 41 24.85 -4.32 -2.24
C THR A 41 26.26 -3.81 -1.97
N LEU A 42 26.98 -3.38 -3.01
CA LEU A 42 28.31 -2.78 -2.86
C LEU A 42 28.27 -1.53 -2.00
N VAL A 43 27.28 -0.65 -2.20
CA VAL A 43 27.10 0.56 -1.38
C VAL A 43 26.87 0.18 0.10
N LEU A 44 26.09 -0.86 0.39
CA LEU A 44 25.89 -1.35 1.76
C LEU A 44 27.18 -1.91 2.37
N ILE A 45 27.96 -2.70 1.61
CA ILE A 45 29.21 -3.29 2.09
C ILE A 45 30.24 -2.19 2.37
N LEU A 46 30.42 -1.25 1.44
CA LEU A 46 31.34 -0.12 1.59
C LEU A 46 30.90 0.85 2.70
N GLY A 47 29.59 1.02 2.88
CA GLY A 47 28.97 1.87 3.89
C GLY A 47 28.96 1.28 5.30
N ARG A 48 29.30 -0.01 5.47
CA ARG A 48 29.20 -0.73 6.76
C ARG A 48 29.88 -0.01 7.93
N LYS A 49 31.00 0.68 7.68
CA LYS A 49 31.75 1.43 8.71
C LYS A 49 31.04 2.71 9.19
N ARG A 50 30.02 3.19 8.47
CA ARG A 50 29.25 4.40 8.80
C ARG A 50 27.87 4.09 9.40
N TYR A 51 27.48 2.82 9.50
CA TYR A 51 26.15 2.44 10.00
C TYR A 51 26.14 2.24 11.51
N ILE A 52 25.08 2.73 12.15
CA ILE A 52 24.82 2.53 13.58
C ILE A 52 24.17 1.16 13.74
N VAL A 53 24.91 0.20 14.30
CA VAL A 53 24.40 -1.15 14.60
C VAL A 53 23.80 -1.13 16.01
N LYS A 54 22.47 -1.23 16.11
CA LYS A 54 21.79 -1.38 17.41
C LYS A 54 21.84 -2.86 17.85
N PRO A 55 22.20 -3.17 19.12
CA PRO A 55 22.26 -4.54 19.60
C PRO A 55 20.87 -5.20 19.60
N PRO A 56 20.78 -6.53 19.34
CA PRO A 56 19.51 -7.23 19.32
C PRO A 56 18.93 -7.40 20.73
N HIS A 57 17.74 -6.84 20.98
CA HIS A 57 16.97 -7.11 22.19
C HIS A 57 16.11 -8.37 21.98
N GLY A 58 16.58 -9.51 22.46
CA GLY A 58 16.09 -10.84 22.06
C GLY A 58 14.71 -11.28 22.59
N THR A 59 14.13 -10.65 23.61
CA THR A 59 12.90 -11.15 24.28
C THR A 59 11.63 -10.34 24.01
N ILE A 60 11.74 -9.18 23.37
CA ILE A 60 10.65 -8.21 23.24
C ILE A 60 9.46 -8.78 22.47
N ILE A 61 9.72 -9.47 21.36
CA ILE A 61 8.65 -10.06 20.53
C ILE A 61 7.94 -11.18 21.30
N THR A 62 8.68 -12.06 21.98
CA THR A 62 8.07 -13.13 22.79
C THR A 62 7.26 -12.59 23.95
N ASP A 63 7.71 -11.50 24.57
CA ASP A 63 6.99 -10.85 25.67
C ASP A 63 5.73 -10.14 25.17
N ALA A 64 5.75 -9.56 23.96
CA ALA A 64 4.56 -9.04 23.31
C ALA A 64 3.51 -10.14 23.06
N PHE A 65 3.91 -11.31 22.55
CA PHE A 65 2.99 -12.43 22.35
C PHE A 65 2.41 -12.97 23.66
N LYS A 66 3.23 -13.08 24.73
CA LYS A 66 2.74 -13.46 26.06
C LYS A 66 1.73 -12.44 26.60
N ALA A 67 2.03 -11.15 26.47
CA ALA A 67 1.13 -10.06 26.87
C ALA A 67 -0.21 -10.15 26.13
N ILE A 68 -0.18 -10.28 24.81
CA ILE A 68 -1.37 -10.44 23.96
C ILE A 68 -2.17 -11.68 24.36
N TRP A 69 -1.49 -12.82 24.61
CA TRP A 69 -2.14 -14.04 25.06
C TRP A 69 -2.88 -13.86 26.39
N MET A 70 -2.29 -13.14 27.36
CA MET A 70 -2.98 -12.82 28.61
C MET A 70 -4.17 -11.88 28.39
N MET A 71 -4.07 -10.88 27.50
CA MET A 71 -5.21 -10.01 27.16
C MET A 71 -6.39 -10.82 26.59
N ILE A 72 -6.11 -11.79 25.72
CA ILE A 72 -7.13 -12.66 25.11
C ILE A 72 -7.77 -13.56 26.17
N LYS A 73 -6.95 -14.22 27.02
CA LYS A 73 -7.45 -15.14 28.06
C LYS A 73 -8.31 -14.42 29.11
N ALA A 74 -7.89 -13.23 29.53
CA ALA A 74 -8.61 -12.44 30.52
C ALA A 74 -9.75 -11.59 29.91
N ARG A 75 -9.84 -11.52 28.58
CA ARG A 75 -10.72 -10.58 27.84
C ARG A 75 -10.61 -9.13 28.32
N ASN A 76 -9.44 -8.76 28.83
CA ASN A 76 -9.16 -7.43 29.36
C ASN A 76 -7.79 -6.97 28.86
N MET A 77 -7.74 -5.80 28.22
CA MET A 77 -6.49 -5.23 27.68
C MET A 77 -5.52 -4.77 28.78
N ASP A 78 -5.99 -4.53 30.00
CA ASP A 78 -5.16 -4.14 31.15
C ASP A 78 -4.63 -5.32 31.95
N ALA A 79 -5.11 -6.55 31.71
CA ALA A 79 -4.71 -7.75 32.45
C ALA A 79 -3.19 -8.04 32.51
N PRO A 80 -2.38 -7.77 31.46
CA PRO A 80 -0.94 -8.01 31.53
C PRO A 80 -0.14 -6.89 32.19
N LYS A 81 -0.78 -5.79 32.64
CA LYS A 81 -0.08 -4.69 33.32
C LYS A 81 0.43 -5.15 34.69
N PRO A 82 1.72 -4.96 34.99
CA PRO A 82 2.26 -5.11 36.33
C PRO A 82 1.42 -4.42 37.42
N SER A 83 0.96 -3.19 37.23
CA SER A 83 0.09 -2.49 38.20
C SER A 83 -1.22 -3.23 38.47
N TYR A 84 -1.93 -3.62 37.41
CA TYR A 84 -3.18 -4.38 37.52
C TYR A 84 -2.99 -5.75 38.18
N GLN A 85 -1.85 -6.41 37.93
CA GLN A 85 -1.52 -7.69 38.56
C GLN A 85 -1.08 -7.54 40.01
N ALA A 86 -0.38 -6.45 40.36
CA ALA A 86 -0.01 -6.15 41.73
C ALA A 86 -1.25 -5.96 42.62
N ASP A 87 -2.29 -5.33 42.08
CA ASP A 87 -3.60 -5.16 42.73
C ASP A 87 -4.36 -6.48 42.89
N LEU A 88 -4.20 -7.44 41.96
CA LEU A 88 -4.84 -8.76 42.01
C LEU A 88 -4.08 -9.80 42.85
N ALA A 89 -2.76 -9.71 42.93
CA ALA A 89 -1.86 -10.76 43.44
C ALA A 89 -1.08 -10.37 44.71
N ASN A 90 -1.53 -9.35 45.46
CA ASN A 90 -0.86 -8.87 46.68
C ASN A 90 0.65 -8.64 46.50
N GLY A 91 1.05 -7.94 45.42
CA GLY A 91 2.43 -7.53 45.19
C GLY A 91 3.36 -8.56 44.52
N GLY A 92 2.85 -9.72 44.10
CA GLY A 92 3.64 -10.70 43.32
C GLY A 92 3.45 -10.56 41.81
N THR A 93 4.38 -9.90 41.11
CA THR A 93 4.41 -9.89 39.64
C THR A 93 5.66 -10.57 39.11
N ASN A 94 5.49 -11.68 38.39
CA ASN A 94 6.58 -12.44 37.77
C ASN A 94 6.63 -12.18 36.24
N VAL A 95 6.50 -10.90 35.86
CA VAL A 95 6.50 -10.47 34.45
C VAL A 95 7.76 -9.66 34.14
N THR A 96 8.28 -9.81 32.92
CA THR A 96 9.56 -9.22 32.48
C THR A 96 9.42 -7.83 31.87
N TRP A 97 8.21 -7.27 31.82
CA TRP A 97 7.87 -6.01 31.16
C TRP A 97 7.22 -5.00 32.11
N ASP A 98 7.23 -3.74 31.71
CA ASP A 98 6.63 -2.59 32.41
C ASP A 98 5.23 -2.22 31.88
N ASP A 99 4.51 -1.38 32.62
CA ASP A 99 3.17 -0.89 32.23
C ASP A 99 3.21 -0.12 30.90
N HIS A 100 4.29 0.64 30.66
CA HIS A 100 4.50 1.38 29.42
C HIS A 100 4.56 0.45 28.21
N PHE A 101 5.28 -0.67 28.30
CA PHE A 101 5.31 -1.68 27.25
C PHE A 101 3.92 -2.23 26.91
N ILE A 102 3.05 -2.39 27.91
CA ILE A 102 1.68 -2.84 27.65
C ILE A 102 0.87 -1.79 26.88
N GLU A 103 0.99 -0.52 27.23
CA GLU A 103 0.35 0.58 26.46
C GLU A 103 0.89 0.65 25.01
N GLU A 104 2.19 0.50 24.84
CA GLU A 104 2.87 0.36 23.55
C GLU A 104 2.28 -0.80 22.71
N VAL A 105 2.10 -1.98 23.31
CA VAL A 105 1.49 -3.14 22.64
C VAL A 105 0.03 -2.88 22.26
N LYS A 106 -0.76 -2.24 23.13
CA LYS A 106 -2.16 -1.88 22.83
C LYS A 106 -2.26 -0.96 21.62
N ARG A 107 -1.39 0.05 21.53
CA ARG A 107 -1.35 0.97 20.37
C ARG A 107 -0.96 0.24 19.10
N ALA A 108 0.00 -0.67 19.16
CA ALA A 108 0.36 -1.53 18.04
C ALA A 108 -0.84 -2.39 17.59
N LEU A 109 -1.64 -2.95 18.51
CA LEU A 109 -2.85 -3.70 18.18
C LEU A 109 -3.92 -2.84 17.51
N VAL A 110 -4.10 -1.59 17.96
CA VAL A 110 -4.99 -0.62 17.30
C VAL A 110 -4.52 -0.34 15.88
N ALA A 111 -3.21 -0.20 15.66
CA ALA A 111 -2.66 -0.05 14.32
C ALA A 111 -2.87 -1.29 13.44
N CYS A 112 -2.66 -2.49 13.99
CA CYS A 112 -2.96 -3.75 13.31
C CYS A 112 -4.43 -3.85 12.91
N LYS A 113 -5.37 -3.31 13.70
CA LYS A 113 -6.79 -3.24 13.34
C LYS A 113 -7.04 -2.33 12.13
N VAL A 114 -6.28 -1.26 11.95
CA VAL A 114 -6.32 -0.43 10.74
C VAL A 114 -5.78 -1.21 9.53
N PHE A 115 -4.70 -1.98 9.73
CA PHE A 115 -4.06 -2.76 8.67
C PHE A 115 -4.96 -3.85 8.06
N THR A 116 -5.99 -4.34 8.77
CA THR A 116 -6.88 -5.38 8.24
C THR A 116 -7.65 -4.98 6.98
N PHE A 117 -7.77 -3.68 6.69
CA PHE A 117 -8.44 -3.16 5.50
C PHE A 117 -7.49 -2.97 4.31
N PHE A 118 -6.17 -2.91 4.54
CA PHE A 118 -5.16 -2.74 3.50
C PHE A 118 -5.06 -3.88 2.48
N PRO A 119 -5.36 -5.16 2.80
CA PRO A 119 -5.41 -6.20 1.77
C PRO A 119 -6.31 -5.86 0.59
N ILE A 120 -7.43 -5.14 0.80
CA ILE A 120 -8.34 -4.72 -0.27
C ILE A 120 -7.65 -3.72 -1.21
N PHE A 121 -6.91 -2.77 -0.64
CA PHE A 121 -6.08 -1.86 -1.44
C PHE A 121 -5.05 -2.64 -2.27
N TRP A 122 -4.36 -3.61 -1.66
CA TRP A 122 -3.35 -4.40 -2.36
C TRP A 122 -3.93 -5.27 -3.47
N VAL A 123 -5.18 -5.74 -3.36
CA VAL A 123 -5.88 -6.42 -4.47
C VAL A 123 -6.08 -5.48 -5.64
N ILE A 124 -6.55 -4.25 -5.37
CA ILE A 124 -6.76 -3.19 -6.37
C ILE A 124 -5.43 -2.79 -7.01
N TYR A 125 -4.41 -2.58 -6.20
CA TYR A 125 -3.05 -2.28 -6.65
C TYR A 125 -2.46 -3.44 -7.48
N GLY A 126 -2.75 -4.70 -7.13
CA GLY A 126 -2.34 -5.85 -7.93
C GLY A 126 -2.97 -5.88 -9.33
N GLN A 127 -4.11 -5.22 -9.56
CA GLN A 127 -4.72 -5.11 -10.90
C GLN A 127 -3.85 -4.26 -11.83
N PHE A 128 -3.18 -3.24 -11.28
CA PHE A 128 -2.27 -2.37 -12.02
C PHE A 128 -1.13 -3.15 -12.69
N SER A 129 -0.55 -4.14 -11.99
CA SER A 129 0.59 -4.91 -12.50
C SER A 129 0.20 -6.12 -13.35
N SER A 130 -1.08 -6.46 -13.42
CA SER A 130 -1.58 -7.67 -14.09
C SER A 130 -2.66 -7.32 -15.12
N ASN A 131 -3.90 -7.19 -14.67
CA ASN A 131 -5.06 -7.03 -15.53
C ASN A 131 -5.06 -5.73 -16.34
N PHE A 132 -4.46 -4.65 -15.84
CA PHE A 132 -4.30 -3.43 -16.65
C PHE A 132 -3.31 -3.63 -17.79
N VAL A 133 -2.25 -4.42 -17.59
CA VAL A 133 -1.30 -4.76 -18.66
C VAL A 133 -1.99 -5.63 -19.71
N SER A 134 -2.79 -6.62 -19.29
CA SER A 134 -3.59 -7.45 -20.20
C SER A 134 -4.62 -6.62 -20.96
N GLN A 135 -5.33 -5.70 -20.28
CA GLN A 135 -6.28 -4.76 -20.89
C GLN A 135 -5.58 -3.88 -21.94
N ALA A 136 -4.37 -3.38 -21.67
CA ALA A 136 -3.57 -2.63 -22.64
C ALA A 136 -3.24 -3.46 -23.89
N GLY A 137 -3.02 -4.77 -23.73
CA GLY A 137 -2.79 -5.69 -24.85
C GLY A 137 -4.01 -5.92 -25.74
N GLN A 138 -5.22 -5.58 -25.26
CA GLN A 138 -6.45 -5.61 -26.04
C GLN A 138 -6.72 -4.30 -26.78
N MET A 139 -5.82 -3.31 -26.68
CA MET A 139 -5.96 -1.96 -27.24
C MET A 139 -4.98 -1.74 -28.41
N ALA A 140 -5.23 -0.69 -29.20
CA ALA A 140 -4.35 -0.27 -30.26
C ALA A 140 -3.09 0.41 -29.68
N GLY A 141 -2.00 -0.35 -29.63
CA GLY A 141 -0.73 0.06 -29.01
C GLY A 141 0.10 1.07 -29.81
N HIS A 142 -0.05 1.18 -31.14
CA HIS A 142 0.70 2.12 -32.00
C HIS A 142 2.23 2.12 -31.75
N GLY A 143 2.81 0.96 -31.46
CA GLY A 143 4.25 0.80 -31.16
C GLY A 143 4.63 1.07 -29.70
N ILE A 144 3.68 1.43 -28.84
CA ILE A 144 3.84 1.57 -27.39
C ILE A 144 3.70 0.19 -26.73
N PRO A 145 4.71 -0.28 -25.96
CA PRO A 145 4.59 -1.52 -25.20
C PRO A 145 3.54 -1.40 -24.08
N ASN A 146 2.75 -2.45 -23.86
CA ASN A 146 1.73 -2.50 -22.80
C ASN A 146 2.30 -2.19 -21.41
N ASN A 147 3.49 -2.73 -21.13
CA ASN A 147 4.19 -2.53 -19.86
C ASN A 147 4.62 -1.07 -19.63
N LEU A 148 4.74 -0.26 -20.69
CA LEU A 148 5.11 1.15 -20.55
C LEU A 148 4.06 1.93 -19.75
N MET A 149 2.78 1.53 -19.87
CA MET A 149 1.66 2.19 -19.19
C MET A 149 1.79 2.20 -17.66
N GLN A 150 2.47 1.19 -17.09
CA GLN A 150 2.73 1.13 -15.65
C GLN A 150 3.55 2.33 -15.13
N ASN A 151 4.35 2.99 -15.98
CA ASN A 151 5.17 4.13 -15.56
C ASN A 151 4.36 5.39 -15.22
N PHE A 152 3.09 5.48 -15.66
CA PHE A 152 2.22 6.59 -15.27
C PHE A 152 1.98 6.65 -13.75
N ASP A 153 2.05 5.50 -13.08
CA ASP A 153 1.90 5.41 -11.62
C ASP A 153 3.03 6.12 -10.85
N PRO A 154 4.32 5.73 -10.97
CA PRO A 154 5.41 6.42 -10.28
C PRO A 154 5.55 7.89 -10.71
N ILE A 155 5.24 8.21 -11.98
CA ILE A 155 5.18 9.61 -12.45
C ILE A 155 4.11 10.39 -11.68
N SER A 156 2.91 9.81 -11.52
CA SER A 156 1.83 10.44 -10.78
C SER A 156 2.21 10.66 -9.31
N ILE A 157 2.91 9.71 -8.68
CA ILE A 157 3.39 9.84 -7.29
C ILE A 157 4.42 10.97 -7.15
N ILE A 158 5.40 11.03 -8.06
CA ILE A 158 6.45 12.07 -8.07
C ILE A 158 5.82 13.48 -8.17
N ILE A 159 4.74 13.63 -8.93
CA ILE A 159 4.00 14.90 -9.07
C ILE A 159 3.06 15.14 -7.88
N ALA A 160 2.38 14.09 -7.41
CA ALA A 160 1.37 14.17 -6.37
C ALA A 160 1.95 14.50 -4.99
N ILE A 161 3.09 13.93 -4.60
CA ILE A 161 3.72 14.20 -3.30
C ILE A 161 3.97 15.71 -3.09
N PRO A 162 4.72 16.43 -3.96
CA PRO A 162 4.96 17.85 -3.75
C PRO A 162 3.68 18.69 -3.87
N LEU A 163 2.74 18.29 -4.73
CA LEU A 163 1.44 18.95 -4.86
C LEU A 163 0.64 18.85 -3.55
N LEU A 164 0.59 17.67 -2.95
CA LEU A 164 -0.12 17.44 -1.69
C LEU A 164 0.55 18.18 -0.53
N ASP A 165 1.88 18.08 -0.40
CA ASP A 165 2.61 18.68 0.72
C ASP A 165 2.69 20.20 0.67
N ARG A 166 2.85 20.79 -0.52
CA ARG A 166 3.04 22.25 -0.67
C ARG A 166 1.77 23.02 -0.99
N VAL A 167 0.76 22.38 -1.59
CA VAL A 167 -0.45 23.06 -2.03
C VAL A 167 -1.66 22.58 -1.24
N VAL A 168 -1.99 21.29 -1.32
CA VAL A 168 -3.26 20.76 -0.79
C VAL A 168 -3.31 20.79 0.73
N TYR A 169 -2.30 20.26 1.43
CA TYR A 169 -2.30 20.23 2.89
C TYR A 169 -2.20 21.62 3.53
N PRO A 170 -1.35 22.56 3.05
CA PRO A 170 -1.38 23.93 3.53
C PRO A 170 -2.72 24.63 3.28
N PHE A 171 -3.35 24.40 2.12
CA PHE A 171 -4.67 24.96 1.82
C PHE A 171 -5.76 24.42 2.74
N LEU A 172 -5.80 23.11 2.98
CA LEU A 172 -6.74 22.49 3.91
C LEU A 172 -6.54 22.99 5.35
N ARG A 173 -5.28 23.13 5.78
CA ARG A 173 -4.93 23.73 7.08
C ARG A 173 -5.42 25.17 7.21
N LYS A 174 -5.31 25.98 6.14
CA LYS A 174 -5.88 27.34 6.11
C LYS A 174 -7.41 27.37 6.26
N ARG A 175 -8.10 26.30 5.90
CA ARG A 175 -9.54 26.13 6.10
C ARG A 175 -9.91 25.40 7.40
N HIS A 176 -8.95 25.23 8.32
CA HIS A 176 -9.13 24.49 9.58
C HIS A 176 -9.61 23.04 9.39
N ILE A 177 -9.30 22.42 8.25
CA ILE A 177 -9.58 21.00 8.01
C ILE A 177 -8.27 20.23 8.28
N GLU A 178 -8.22 19.54 9.41
CA GLU A 178 -7.08 18.68 9.75
C GLU A 178 -7.15 17.36 8.98
N PHE A 179 -6.28 17.23 7.99
CA PHE A 179 -6.20 16.03 7.16
C PHE A 179 -5.39 14.95 7.88
N GLN A 180 -6.01 14.33 8.89
CA GLN A 180 -5.44 13.27 9.73
C GLN A 180 -5.23 11.96 8.94
N PRO A 181 -4.34 11.06 9.41
CA PRO A 181 -4.02 9.81 8.71
C PRO A 181 -5.24 8.94 8.35
N ILE A 182 -6.22 8.81 9.25
CA ILE A 182 -7.45 8.04 8.99
C ILE A 182 -8.29 8.66 7.86
N THR A 183 -8.39 9.99 7.82
CA THR A 183 -9.10 10.70 6.74
C THR A 183 -8.41 10.53 5.40
N ARG A 184 -7.07 10.58 5.39
CA ARG A 184 -6.25 10.30 4.18
C ARG A 184 -6.51 8.89 3.66
N ILE A 185 -6.46 7.88 4.54
CA ILE A 185 -6.72 6.48 4.17
C ILE A 185 -8.13 6.33 3.59
N THR A 186 -9.14 6.97 4.19
CA THR A 186 -10.52 6.94 3.68
C THR A 186 -10.62 7.52 2.27
N VAL A 187 -10.03 8.71 2.05
CA VAL A 187 -10.00 9.34 0.72
C VAL A 187 -9.22 8.47 -0.27
N GLY A 188 -8.16 7.82 0.16
CA GLY A 188 -7.40 6.90 -0.68
C GLY A 188 -8.23 5.73 -1.20
N PHE A 189 -9.07 5.11 -0.37
CA PHE A 189 -10.00 4.06 -0.83
C PHE A 189 -11.06 4.59 -1.81
N LEU A 190 -11.49 5.85 -1.69
CA LEU A 190 -12.36 6.49 -2.68
C LEU A 190 -11.64 6.77 -4.00
N VAL A 191 -10.38 7.19 -3.96
CA VAL A 191 -9.59 7.38 -5.19
C VAL A 191 -9.31 6.03 -5.87
N ALA A 192 -9.04 4.98 -5.08
CA ALA A 192 -8.88 3.61 -5.60
C ALA A 192 -10.17 3.11 -6.28
N SER A 193 -11.36 3.46 -5.77
CA SER A 193 -12.62 3.08 -6.42
C SER A 193 -12.81 3.81 -7.75
N LEU A 194 -12.42 5.09 -7.84
CA LEU A 194 -12.42 5.84 -9.10
C LEU A 194 -11.51 5.19 -10.15
N ALA A 195 -10.35 4.67 -9.74
CA ALA A 195 -9.45 3.94 -10.63
C ALA A 195 -10.12 2.68 -11.22
N MET A 196 -10.78 1.87 -10.37
CA MET A 196 -11.49 0.67 -10.80
C MET A 196 -12.73 0.98 -11.65
N MET A 197 -13.47 2.03 -11.30
CA MET A 197 -14.59 2.52 -12.10
C MET A 197 -14.13 2.93 -13.50
N TYR A 198 -13.04 3.70 -13.59
CA TYR A 198 -12.49 4.12 -14.88
C TYR A 198 -11.95 2.93 -15.68
N ALA A 199 -11.28 1.96 -15.05
CA ALA A 199 -10.84 0.74 -15.72
C ALA A 199 -12.00 -0.09 -16.28
N ALA A 200 -13.13 -0.16 -15.57
CA ALA A 200 -14.35 -0.80 -16.07
C ALA A 200 -14.95 -0.07 -17.28
N ILE A 201 -14.94 1.28 -17.26
CA ILE A 201 -15.37 2.10 -18.41
C ILE A 201 -14.47 1.84 -19.61
N VAL A 202 -13.14 1.82 -19.43
CA VAL A 202 -12.20 1.51 -20.50
C VAL A 202 -12.43 0.09 -21.04
N GLN A 203 -12.66 -0.91 -20.18
CA GLN A 203 -12.99 -2.27 -20.64
C GLN A 203 -14.27 -2.29 -21.48
N HIS A 204 -15.30 -1.57 -21.05
CA HIS A 204 -16.54 -1.45 -21.82
C HIS A 204 -16.33 -0.79 -23.19
N MET A 205 -15.46 0.24 -23.26
CA MET A 205 -15.09 0.87 -24.52
C MET A 205 -14.34 -0.09 -25.44
N ILE A 206 -13.44 -0.92 -24.89
CA ILE A 206 -12.73 -1.97 -25.64
C ILE A 206 -13.75 -2.95 -26.23
N TYR A 207 -14.69 -3.46 -25.43
CA TYR A 207 -15.71 -4.41 -25.92
C TYR A 207 -16.71 -3.82 -26.90
N SER A 208 -16.88 -2.49 -26.91
CA SER A 208 -17.77 -1.81 -27.85
C SER A 208 -17.08 -1.41 -29.15
N ALA A 209 -15.75 -1.58 -29.24
CA ALA A 209 -14.96 -1.18 -30.39
C ALA A 209 -14.70 -2.36 -31.37
N PRO A 210 -14.67 -2.08 -32.69
CA PRO A 210 -14.22 -3.06 -33.69
C PRO A 210 -12.71 -3.38 -33.53
N PRO A 211 -12.21 -4.48 -34.13
CA PRO A 211 -12.92 -5.45 -34.97
C PRO A 211 -13.52 -6.64 -34.21
N CYS A 212 -13.16 -6.86 -32.95
CA CYS A 212 -13.48 -8.09 -32.22
C CYS A 212 -14.49 -7.95 -31.06
N TYR A 213 -14.88 -6.72 -30.70
CA TYR A 213 -15.87 -6.43 -29.65
C TYR A 213 -15.57 -7.20 -28.34
N GLU A 214 -16.53 -7.98 -27.83
CA GLU A 214 -16.46 -8.72 -26.55
C GLU A 214 -15.35 -9.79 -26.49
N TYR A 215 -14.77 -10.19 -27.64
CA TYR A 215 -13.71 -11.20 -27.73
C TYR A 215 -12.44 -10.60 -28.35
N PRO A 216 -11.75 -9.68 -27.64
CA PRO A 216 -10.54 -9.04 -28.15
C PRO A 216 -9.49 -10.07 -28.60
N LEU A 217 -8.64 -9.69 -29.55
CA LEU A 217 -7.63 -10.58 -30.17
C LEU A 217 -8.23 -11.74 -31.00
N CYS A 218 -9.37 -11.52 -31.64
CA CYS A 218 -9.96 -12.44 -32.60
C CYS A 218 -9.13 -12.57 -33.89
N GLU A 219 -9.38 -13.62 -34.69
CA GLU A 219 -8.63 -13.87 -35.93
C GLU A 219 -8.79 -12.76 -36.98
N LEU A 220 -9.88 -11.99 -36.93
CA LEU A 220 -10.10 -10.81 -37.80
C LEU A 220 -9.16 -9.64 -37.48
N SER A 221 -8.56 -9.62 -36.29
CA SER A 221 -7.61 -8.57 -35.87
C SER A 221 -6.15 -8.88 -36.25
N LYS A 222 -5.93 -9.94 -37.04
CA LYS A 222 -4.59 -10.36 -37.42
C LYS A 222 -4.12 -9.55 -38.62
N ILE A 223 -3.21 -8.61 -38.37
CA ILE A 223 -2.53 -7.82 -39.40
C ILE A 223 -1.07 -8.31 -39.43
N ASP A 224 -0.58 -8.74 -40.59
CA ASP A 224 0.79 -9.26 -40.79
C ASP A 224 1.20 -10.39 -39.84
N GLY A 225 0.25 -11.27 -39.49
CA GLY A 225 0.51 -12.41 -38.61
C GLY A 225 0.45 -12.09 -37.11
N VAL A 226 0.33 -10.82 -36.73
CA VAL A 226 0.26 -10.35 -35.34
C VAL A 226 -1.17 -9.94 -35.01
N LYS A 227 -1.69 -10.41 -33.88
CA LYS A 227 -3.02 -10.02 -33.38
C LYS A 227 -2.93 -8.57 -32.86
N GLN A 228 -3.68 -7.66 -33.45
CA GLN A 228 -3.84 -6.30 -32.92
C GLN A 228 -5.02 -6.25 -31.94
N GLY A 229 -4.98 -5.31 -31.01
CA GLY A 229 -6.12 -5.02 -30.13
C GLY A 229 -7.28 -4.36 -30.88
N ASN A 230 -8.40 -4.13 -30.19
CA ASN A 230 -9.50 -3.33 -30.72
C ASN A 230 -9.05 -1.87 -30.91
N ASP A 231 -9.79 -1.12 -31.75
CA ASP A 231 -9.49 0.27 -32.17
C ASP A 231 -9.74 1.30 -31.05
N VAL A 232 -9.11 1.08 -29.90
CA VAL A 232 -9.10 1.98 -28.75
C VAL A 232 -7.64 2.33 -28.48
N HIS A 233 -7.32 3.62 -28.51
CA HIS A 233 -5.96 4.08 -28.29
C HIS A 233 -5.49 3.78 -26.86
N ILE A 234 -4.34 3.10 -26.70
CA ILE A 234 -3.79 2.68 -25.39
C ILE A 234 -3.72 3.81 -24.33
N ALA A 235 -3.43 5.05 -24.75
CA ALA A 235 -3.34 6.21 -23.85
C ALA A 235 -4.62 6.52 -23.06
N ILE A 236 -5.82 6.07 -23.49
CA ILE A 236 -7.04 6.28 -22.72
C ILE A 236 -7.01 5.57 -21.36
N GLN A 237 -6.11 4.60 -21.17
CA GLN A 237 -5.93 3.91 -19.89
C GLN A 237 -5.10 4.73 -18.88
N ALA A 238 -4.36 5.76 -19.31
CA ALA A 238 -3.47 6.54 -18.45
C ALA A 238 -4.14 7.11 -17.18
N PRO A 239 -5.39 7.63 -17.21
CA PRO A 239 -6.06 8.09 -16.00
C PRO A 239 -6.29 7.00 -14.95
N ALA A 240 -6.48 5.73 -15.35
CA ALA A 240 -6.60 4.61 -14.41
C ALA A 240 -5.33 4.48 -13.56
N TYR A 241 -4.18 4.51 -14.21
CA TYR A 241 -2.85 4.46 -13.58
C TYR A 241 -2.60 5.66 -12.67
N ILE A 242 -2.98 6.86 -13.11
CA ILE A 242 -2.83 8.08 -12.30
C ILE A 242 -3.70 8.00 -11.03
N PHE A 243 -4.93 7.49 -11.11
CA PHE A 243 -5.76 7.31 -9.93
C PHE A 243 -5.21 6.25 -8.98
N ILE A 244 -4.61 5.16 -9.48
CA ILE A 244 -3.91 4.19 -8.63
C ILE A 244 -2.77 4.85 -7.87
N GLY A 245 -1.90 5.61 -8.55
CA GLY A 245 -0.77 6.25 -7.88
C GLY A 245 -1.19 7.32 -6.88
N LEU A 246 -2.27 8.08 -7.17
CA LEU A 246 -2.88 8.99 -6.19
C LEU A 246 -3.43 8.22 -4.97
N ALA A 247 -4.10 7.08 -5.18
CA ALA A 247 -4.59 6.24 -4.11
C ALA A 247 -3.43 5.65 -3.28
N GLU A 248 -2.32 5.27 -3.91
CA GLU A 248 -1.12 4.78 -3.24
C GLU A 248 -0.53 5.84 -2.30
N VAL A 249 -0.46 7.10 -2.71
CA VAL A 249 0.02 8.18 -1.83
C VAL A 249 -0.88 8.31 -0.59
N PHE A 250 -2.20 8.22 -0.75
CA PHE A 250 -3.12 8.31 0.38
C PHE A 250 -3.17 7.06 1.26
N LEU A 251 -2.93 5.87 0.68
CA LEU A 251 -3.01 4.59 1.38
C LEU A 251 -1.64 4.10 1.83
N SER A 252 -0.78 3.72 0.89
CA SER A 252 0.52 3.09 1.18
C SER A 252 1.45 4.01 1.98
N VAL A 253 1.66 5.26 1.53
CA VAL A 253 2.55 6.21 2.22
C VAL A 253 2.01 6.53 3.62
N THR A 254 0.72 6.85 3.72
CA THR A 254 0.08 7.17 5.01
C THR A 254 0.01 5.95 5.92
N GLY A 255 -0.26 4.76 5.39
CA GLY A 255 -0.30 3.51 6.15
C GLY A 255 1.05 3.14 6.73
N LEU A 256 2.12 3.33 5.95
CA LEU A 256 3.48 3.13 6.42
C LEU A 256 3.87 4.18 7.48
N GLU A 257 3.56 5.46 7.25
CA GLU A 257 3.75 6.53 8.24
C GLU A 257 2.99 6.20 9.54
N TYR A 258 1.73 5.77 9.43
CA TYR A 258 0.90 5.38 10.55
C TYR A 258 1.50 4.19 11.31
N ALA A 259 1.97 3.16 10.59
CA ALA A 259 2.67 2.03 11.19
C ALA A 259 3.91 2.47 11.97
N TYR A 260 4.72 3.37 11.39
CA TYR A 260 5.92 3.87 12.05
C TYR A 260 5.64 4.76 13.26
N MET A 261 4.58 5.55 13.23
CA MET A 261 4.20 6.46 14.31
C MET A 261 3.52 5.74 15.47
N LYS A 262 2.79 4.65 15.20
CA LYS A 262 2.08 3.88 16.23
C LYS A 262 2.86 2.68 16.75
N ALA A 263 3.96 2.31 16.09
CA ALA A 263 4.80 1.23 16.56
C ALA A 263 5.70 1.66 17.73
N PRO A 264 5.75 0.86 18.81
CA PRO A 264 6.73 1.03 19.88
C PRO A 264 8.15 1.06 19.33
N GLU A 265 9.06 1.83 19.93
CA GLU A 265 10.46 1.88 19.45
C GLU A 265 11.08 0.49 19.35
N ARG A 266 10.72 -0.35 20.33
CA ARG A 266 11.13 -1.74 20.51
C ARG A 266 10.51 -2.73 19.50
N LEU A 267 9.36 -2.39 18.92
CA LEU A 267 8.59 -3.24 17.98
C LEU A 267 8.42 -2.62 16.59
N LYS A 268 9.09 -1.50 16.31
CA LYS A 268 8.97 -0.74 15.06
C LYS A 268 9.12 -1.62 13.82
N SER A 269 10.21 -2.39 13.74
CA SER A 269 10.43 -3.32 12.62
C SER A 269 9.37 -4.42 12.52
N PHE A 270 8.86 -4.90 13.66
CA PHE A 270 7.84 -5.94 13.69
C PHE A 270 6.49 -5.42 13.17
N VAL A 271 6.03 -4.26 13.64
CA VAL A 271 4.78 -3.63 13.19
C VAL A 271 4.88 -3.22 11.73
N SER A 272 6.01 -2.68 11.27
CA SER A 272 6.23 -2.43 9.83
C SER A 272 6.19 -3.74 9.02
N GLY A 273 6.71 -4.85 9.56
CA GLY A 273 6.59 -6.17 8.96
C GLY A 273 5.14 -6.66 8.85
N LEU A 274 4.32 -6.44 9.88
CA LEU A 274 2.88 -6.74 9.85
C LEU A 274 2.14 -5.89 8.82
N PHE A 275 2.52 -4.62 8.63
CA PHE A 275 1.99 -3.80 7.57
C PHE A 275 2.31 -4.39 6.19
N LEU A 276 3.57 -4.77 5.94
CA LEU A 276 3.97 -5.41 4.68
C LEU A 276 3.28 -6.77 4.46
N LEU A 277 2.97 -7.50 5.53
CA LEU A 277 2.21 -8.76 5.45
C LEU A 277 0.81 -8.55 4.82
N THR A 278 0.22 -7.36 4.93
CA THR A 278 -1.06 -7.06 4.25
C THR A 278 -0.97 -7.18 2.73
N ASN A 279 0.20 -6.91 2.14
CA ASN A 279 0.44 -7.10 0.71
C ASN A 279 0.38 -8.58 0.31
N ALA A 280 0.91 -9.47 1.15
CA ALA A 280 0.82 -10.91 0.92
C ALA A 280 -0.64 -11.40 0.93
N PHE A 281 -1.45 -10.92 1.88
CA PHE A 281 -2.89 -11.21 1.89
C PHE A 281 -3.62 -10.64 0.68
N GLY A 282 -3.30 -9.40 0.27
CA GLY A 282 -3.87 -8.80 -0.94
C GLY A 282 -3.54 -9.60 -2.20
N SER A 283 -2.29 -10.03 -2.33
CA SER A 283 -1.83 -10.87 -3.45
C SER A 283 -2.52 -12.25 -3.45
N ALA A 284 -2.71 -12.87 -2.27
CA ALA A 284 -3.44 -14.13 -2.15
C ALA A 284 -4.92 -14.00 -2.55
N ILE A 285 -5.58 -12.90 -2.18
CA ILE A 285 -6.95 -12.60 -2.63
C ILE A 285 -6.97 -12.36 -4.15
N GLY A 286 -5.99 -11.62 -4.68
CA GLY A 286 -5.84 -11.40 -6.12
C GLY A 286 -5.73 -12.71 -6.91
N LEU A 287 -4.95 -13.67 -6.41
CA LEU A 287 -4.85 -15.01 -7.00
C LEU A 287 -6.19 -15.77 -6.98
N ALA A 288 -6.97 -15.61 -5.90
CA ALA A 288 -8.30 -16.22 -5.81
C ALA A 288 -9.30 -15.61 -6.81
N LEU A 289 -9.05 -14.39 -7.31
CA LEU A 289 -9.87 -13.72 -8.33
C LEU A 289 -9.46 -14.06 -9.76
N THR A 290 -8.32 -14.71 -10.00
CA THR A 290 -7.88 -15.11 -11.34
C THR A 290 -8.92 -15.90 -12.16
N PRO A 291 -9.74 -16.81 -11.57
CA PRO A 291 -10.76 -17.53 -12.32
C PRO A 291 -11.86 -16.66 -12.94
N VAL A 292 -12.03 -15.41 -12.48
CA VAL A 292 -12.98 -14.44 -13.06
C VAL A 292 -12.29 -13.40 -13.96
N ALA A 293 -10.97 -13.47 -14.12
CA ALA A 293 -10.16 -12.57 -14.92
C ALA A 293 -10.04 -13.07 -16.38
N TYR A 294 -11.18 -13.29 -17.04
CA TYR A 294 -11.25 -13.63 -18.47
C TYR A 294 -12.32 -12.77 -19.18
N ASP A 295 -12.17 -12.58 -20.49
CA ASP A 295 -13.15 -11.84 -21.28
C ASP A 295 -14.42 -12.67 -21.53
N PRO A 296 -15.64 -12.09 -21.42
CA PRO A 296 -15.95 -10.69 -21.11
C PRO A 296 -16.12 -10.39 -19.61
N VAL A 297 -15.97 -11.40 -18.73
CA VAL A 297 -16.33 -11.33 -17.29
C VAL A 297 -15.44 -10.41 -16.47
N ILE A 298 -14.22 -10.08 -16.92
CA ILE A 298 -13.27 -9.21 -16.22
C ILE A 298 -13.85 -7.83 -15.84
N ILE A 299 -14.84 -7.33 -16.58
CA ILE A 299 -15.53 -6.08 -16.25
C ILE A 299 -16.21 -6.14 -14.88
N TRP A 300 -16.81 -7.29 -14.54
CA TRP A 300 -17.48 -7.51 -13.26
C TRP A 300 -16.48 -7.60 -12.10
N MET A 301 -15.25 -8.04 -12.37
CA MET A 301 -14.18 -7.97 -11.38
C MET A 301 -13.82 -6.52 -11.08
N PHE A 302 -13.66 -5.64 -12.07
CA PHE A 302 -13.41 -4.22 -11.84
C PHE A 302 -14.57 -3.53 -11.10
N VAL A 303 -15.82 -3.82 -11.49
CA VAL A 303 -17.01 -3.29 -10.80
C VAL A 303 -17.08 -3.81 -9.35
N GLY A 304 -16.80 -5.09 -9.13
CA GLY A 304 -16.77 -5.71 -7.80
C GLY A 304 -15.69 -5.10 -6.91
N LEU A 305 -14.49 -4.88 -7.43
CA LEU A 305 -13.40 -4.21 -6.71
C LEU A 305 -13.71 -2.73 -6.43
N CYS A 306 -14.36 -2.04 -7.36
CA CYS A 306 -14.87 -0.68 -7.13
C CYS A 306 -15.85 -0.65 -5.95
N GLY A 307 -16.86 -1.53 -5.97
CA GLY A 307 -17.83 -1.68 -4.89
C GLY A 307 -17.17 -2.03 -3.55
N ALA A 308 -16.25 -2.98 -3.54
CA ALA A 308 -15.48 -3.36 -2.36
C ALA A 308 -14.65 -2.20 -1.78
N SER A 309 -14.08 -1.36 -2.64
CA SER A 309 -13.31 -0.19 -2.21
C SER A 309 -14.20 0.89 -1.58
N VAL A 310 -15.37 1.16 -2.19
CA VAL A 310 -16.34 2.13 -1.65
C VAL A 310 -16.93 1.66 -0.32
N THR A 311 -17.31 0.38 -0.21
CA THR A 311 -17.82 -0.17 1.04
C THR A 311 -16.74 -0.16 2.12
N THR A 312 -15.50 -0.47 1.76
CA THR A 312 -14.35 -0.36 2.66
C THR A 312 -14.14 1.06 3.14
N ALA A 313 -14.20 2.07 2.26
CA ALA A 313 -14.09 3.47 2.64
C ALA A 313 -15.19 3.86 3.65
N GLY A 314 -16.44 3.46 3.39
CA GLY A 314 -17.58 3.75 4.29
C GLY A 314 -17.46 3.07 5.66
N ILE A 315 -17.13 1.78 5.68
CA ILE A 315 -16.92 1.00 6.91
C ILE A 315 -15.73 1.55 7.70
N PHE A 316 -14.62 1.83 7.01
CA PHE A 316 -13.41 2.35 7.63
C PHE A 316 -13.66 3.71 8.27
N TRP A 317 -14.34 4.63 7.56
CA TRP A 317 -14.76 5.90 8.13
C TRP A 317 -15.64 5.71 9.35
N TYR A 318 -16.69 4.88 9.26
CA TYR A 318 -17.60 4.61 10.37
C TYR A 318 -16.90 4.04 11.61
N LEU A 319 -15.95 3.12 11.44
CA LEU A 319 -15.26 2.48 12.55
C LEU A 319 -14.16 3.34 13.18
N PHE A 320 -13.47 4.17 12.39
CA PHE A 320 -12.25 4.83 12.81
C PHE A 320 -12.34 6.36 12.89
N HIS A 321 -13.44 7.00 12.46
CA HIS A 321 -13.61 8.45 12.62
C HIS A 321 -13.50 8.88 14.09
N GLY A 322 -13.93 8.02 15.03
CA GLY A 322 -13.84 8.26 16.47
C GLY A 322 -12.43 8.02 17.04
N LEU A 323 -11.60 7.25 16.34
CA LEU A 323 -10.25 6.91 16.76
C LEU A 323 -9.34 8.15 16.69
N ASN A 324 -9.57 9.06 15.74
CA ASN A 324 -8.84 10.33 15.64
C ASN A 324 -8.84 11.12 16.97
N LYS A 325 -9.98 11.18 17.67
CA LYS A 325 -10.06 11.86 18.98
C LYS A 325 -9.32 11.12 20.10
N GLN A 326 -9.18 9.81 20.00
CA GLN A 326 -8.39 9.01 20.94
C GLN A 326 -6.89 9.12 20.64
N GLU A 327 -6.52 9.28 19.37
CA GLU A 327 -5.12 9.40 18.96
C GLU A 327 -4.44 10.65 19.51
N ASP A 328 -5.12 11.79 19.55
CA ASP A 328 -4.58 13.01 20.16
C ASP A 328 -4.27 12.80 21.65
N LYS A 329 -5.15 12.09 22.37
CA LYS A 329 -4.93 11.72 23.77
C LYS A 329 -3.77 10.74 23.92
N MET A 330 -3.68 9.71 23.07
CA MET A 330 -2.58 8.74 23.13
C MET A 330 -1.22 9.39 22.84
N ASN A 331 -1.15 10.29 21.87
CA ASN A 331 0.07 11.02 21.52
C ASN A 331 0.50 12.00 22.65
N SER A 332 -0.44 12.58 23.39
CA SER A 332 -0.12 13.43 24.56
C SER A 332 0.48 12.66 25.74
N LEU A 333 0.11 11.39 25.92
CA LEU A 333 0.64 10.55 27.00
C LEU A 333 2.13 10.23 26.80
N ASP A 334 2.58 10.09 25.55
CA ASP A 334 4.01 9.87 25.25
C ASP A 334 4.86 11.10 25.53
N LYS A 335 4.39 12.28 25.13
CA LYS A 335 5.10 13.55 25.40
C LYS A 335 5.34 13.77 26.89
N ASN A 336 4.34 13.42 27.70
CA ASN A 336 4.44 13.51 29.16
C ASN A 336 5.42 12.49 29.75
N TYR A 337 5.62 11.34 29.10
CA TYR A 337 6.55 10.31 29.55
C TYR A 337 7.99 10.56 29.07
N THR A 338 8.17 11.11 27.87
CA THR A 338 9.48 11.49 27.32
C THR A 338 10.01 12.82 27.86
N GLY A 339 9.20 13.58 28.59
CA GLY A 339 9.60 14.85 29.20
C GLY A 339 9.82 15.98 28.18
N GLU A 340 9.18 15.91 27.01
CA GLU A 340 9.38 16.90 25.94
C GLU A 340 8.65 18.24 26.16
N ASP A 341 8.03 18.47 27.31
CA ASP A 341 7.36 19.74 27.66
C ASP A 341 8.32 20.85 28.17
N SER A 342 9.64 20.69 28.01
CA SER A 342 10.60 21.74 28.32
C SER A 342 11.55 22.03 27.15
N SER A 343 11.07 22.76 26.13
CA SER A 343 11.89 23.58 25.20
C SER A 343 11.03 24.58 24.44
#